data_AF-T0G2A6-F1
#
_entry.id   AF-T0G2A6-F1
#
_cell.length_a   1.000
_cell.length_b   1.000
_cell.length_c   1.000
_cell.angle_alpha   90.00
_cell.angle_beta   90.00
_cell.angle_gamma   90.00
#
_symmetry.space_group_name_H-M   'P 1'
#
loop_
_entity.id
_entity.type
_entity.pdbx_description
1 polymer ?
#
loop_
_entity_poly.entity_id
_entity_poly.type
_entity_poly.pdbx_seq_one_letter_code
_entity_poly.pdbx_strand_id
1 'polypeptide(L)'
;MFETGTTLLAKCRNKAPEYGLACTAYIVGAVDGIKKDVFIGRAKPNCWPAQLNAEEVKRIVLAYLTRYPDQRQAPASVLVSVALNEQYPCEK
;
A
#
# COMPACT_ATOMS: atom_id res chain seq x y z
N MET A 1 16.05 -1.82 9.70
CA MET A 1 15.83 -1.90 8.25
C MET A 1 14.34 -1.70 8.00
N PHE A 2 13.94 -0.83 7.06
CA PHE A 2 12.53 -0.57 6.76
C PHE A 2 12.00 -1.60 5.76
N GLU A 3 10.69 -1.85 5.79
CA GLU A 3 10.01 -2.72 4.81
C GLU A 3 10.08 -2.09 3.39
N THR A 4 10.47 -2.88 2.39
CA THR A 4 10.54 -2.45 0.97
C THR A 4 9.44 -3.12 0.15
N GLY A 5 9.17 -2.63 -1.06
CA GLY A 5 8.27 -3.31 -1.99
C GLY A 5 8.65 -4.77 -2.25
N THR A 6 9.94 -5.09 -2.28
CA THR A 6 10.45 -6.45 -2.46
C THR A 6 10.09 -7.33 -1.26
N THR A 7 10.37 -6.88 -0.04
CA THR A 7 10.08 -7.67 1.16
C THR A 7 8.58 -7.78 1.41
N LEU A 8 7.80 -6.73 1.12
CA LEU A 8 6.34 -6.77 1.23
C LEU A 8 5.74 -7.76 0.23
N LEU A 9 6.15 -7.73 -1.04
CA LEU A 9 5.66 -8.68 -2.05
C LEU A 9 5.99 -10.13 -1.67
N ALA A 10 7.20 -10.39 -1.16
CA ALA A 10 7.61 -11.71 -0.67
C ALA A 10 6.74 -12.16 0.50
N LYS A 11 6.52 -11.28 1.49
CA LYS A 11 5.65 -11.51 2.66
C LYS A 11 4.23 -11.87 2.22
N CYS A 12 3.66 -11.11 1.30
CA CYS A 12 2.29 -11.31 0.83
C CYS A 12 2.10 -12.56 -0.04
N ARG A 13 3.16 -13.08 -0.67
CA ARG A 13 3.12 -14.31 -1.47
C ARG A 13 3.45 -15.57 -0.66
N ASN A 14 3.86 -15.42 0.59
CA ASN A 14 4.13 -16.56 1.46
C ASN A 14 2.81 -17.30 1.76
N LYS A 15 2.86 -18.63 1.74
CA LYS A 15 1.70 -19.51 1.94
C LYS A 15 1.34 -19.70 3.42
N ALA A 16 2.25 -19.37 4.33
CA ALA A 16 2.02 -19.48 5.76
C ALA A 16 1.01 -18.40 6.24
N PRO A 17 -0.08 -18.77 6.94
CA PRO A 17 -1.18 -17.85 7.27
C PRO A 17 -0.76 -16.58 8.01
N GLU A 18 0.23 -16.69 8.91
CA GLU A 18 0.77 -15.58 9.69
C GLU A 18 1.38 -14.47 8.80
N TYR A 19 1.97 -14.84 7.65
CA TYR A 19 2.50 -13.89 6.69
C TYR A 19 1.38 -13.23 5.87
N GLY A 20 0.30 -13.97 5.59
CA GLY A 20 -0.90 -13.41 4.98
C GLY A 20 -1.52 -12.32 5.86
N LEU A 21 -1.64 -12.58 7.17
CA LEU A 21 -2.11 -11.59 8.15
C LEU A 21 -1.14 -10.41 8.25
N ALA A 22 0.16 -10.66 8.39
CA ALA A 22 1.17 -9.61 8.50
C ALA A 22 1.23 -8.70 7.25
N CYS A 23 1.03 -9.27 6.06
CA CYS A 23 0.90 -8.53 4.81
C CYS A 23 -0.31 -7.58 4.85
N THR A 24 -1.51 -8.11 5.13
CA THR A 24 -2.73 -7.30 5.18
C THR A 24 -2.61 -6.21 6.25
N ALA A 25 -2.08 -6.54 7.44
CA ALA A 25 -1.88 -5.58 8.53
C ALA A 25 -0.91 -4.45 8.17
N TYR A 26 0.20 -4.75 7.50
CA TYR A 26 1.14 -3.73 7.05
C TYR A 26 0.48 -2.75 6.05
N ILE A 27 -0.24 -3.29 5.06
CA ILE A 27 -0.89 -2.49 4.03
C ILE A 27 -1.97 -1.59 4.64
N VAL A 28 -2.81 -2.13 5.52
CA VAL A 28 -3.84 -1.34 6.24
C VAL A 28 -3.20 -0.25 7.09
N GLY A 29 -2.17 -0.59 7.87
CA GLY A 29 -1.46 0.39 8.71
C GLY A 29 -0.80 1.51 7.90
N ALA A 30 -0.28 1.22 6.70
CA ALA A 30 0.24 2.23 5.80
C ALA A 30 -0.87 3.17 5.29
N VAL A 31 -2.02 2.62 4.89
CA VAL A 31 -3.20 3.41 4.46
C VAL A 31 -3.70 4.31 5.57
N ASP A 32 -3.84 3.79 6.78
CA ASP A 32 -4.31 4.57 7.95
C ASP A 32 -3.31 5.67 8.30
N GLY A 33 -2.01 5.38 8.26
CA GLY A 33 -0.97 6.37 8.45
C GLY A 33 -1.07 7.54 7.46
N ILE A 34 -1.30 7.22 6.18
CA ILE A 34 -1.47 8.21 5.11
C ILE A 34 -2.76 9.00 5.28
N LYS A 35 -3.90 8.34 5.53
CA LYS A 35 -5.19 9.01 5.80
C LYS A 35 -5.09 9.94 7.01
N LYS A 36 -4.40 9.52 8.08
CA LYS A 36 -4.13 10.34 9.26
C LYS A 36 -3.28 11.55 8.90
N ASP A 37 -2.22 11.39 8.11
CA ASP A 37 -1.37 12.52 7.68
C ASP A 37 -2.13 13.53 6.80
N VAL A 38 -3.07 13.07 5.96
CA VAL A 38 -3.99 13.95 5.22
C VAL A 38 -4.93 14.69 6.17
N PHE A 39 -5.56 13.97 7.11
CA PHE A 39 -6.50 14.54 8.07
C PHE A 39 -5.88 15.66 8.93
N ILE A 40 -4.63 15.50 9.35
CA ILE A 40 -3.91 16.50 10.16
C ILE A 40 -3.19 17.58 9.32
N GLY A 41 -3.42 17.62 8.01
CA GLY A 41 -2.85 18.63 7.11
C GLY A 41 -1.34 18.50 6.85
N ARG A 42 -0.76 17.31 7.07
CA ARG A 42 0.67 17.02 6.82
C ARG A 42 0.93 16.36 5.46
N ALA A 43 -0.10 15.98 4.73
CA ALA A 43 -0.03 15.44 3.37
C ALA A 43 -1.10 16.09 2.48
N LYS A 44 -0.90 16.06 1.15
CA LYS A 44 -1.90 16.53 0.19
C LYS A 44 -3.15 15.64 0.23
N PRO A 45 -4.36 16.19 0.00
CA PRO A 45 -5.56 15.38 -0.17
C PRO A 45 -5.37 14.28 -1.21
N ASN A 46 -5.91 13.10 -0.92
CA ASN A 46 -6.04 12.01 -1.88
C ASN A 46 -7.51 11.85 -2.27
N CYS A 47 -7.75 11.12 -3.36
CA CYS A 47 -9.10 10.85 -3.88
C CYS A 47 -9.50 9.41 -3.63
N TRP A 48 -8.95 8.80 -2.58
CA TRP A 48 -9.27 7.44 -2.20
C TRP A 48 -10.69 7.39 -1.64
N PRO A 49 -11.44 6.30 -1.88
CA PRO A 49 -12.72 6.07 -1.23
C PRO A 49 -12.66 6.25 0.30
N ALA A 50 -13.73 6.82 0.87
CA ALA A 50 -13.86 7.00 2.32
C ALA A 50 -13.70 5.65 3.05
N GLN A 51 -14.33 4.61 2.51
CA GLN A 51 -14.21 3.23 2.97
C GLN A 51 -13.44 2.41 1.94
N LEU A 52 -12.36 1.77 2.38
CA LEU A 52 -11.53 0.89 1.56
C LEU A 52 -11.64 -0.54 2.10
N ASN A 53 -11.79 -1.52 1.22
CA ASN A 53 -11.73 -2.92 1.59
C ASN A 53 -10.26 -3.39 1.67
N ALA A 54 -9.86 -3.98 2.79
CA ALA A 54 -8.46 -4.37 3.03
C ALA A 54 -7.92 -5.38 1.99
N GLU A 55 -8.71 -6.37 1.58
CA GLU A 55 -8.27 -7.36 0.59
C GLU A 55 -8.22 -6.78 -0.83
N GLU A 56 -9.09 -5.81 -1.16
CA GLU A 56 -9.01 -5.08 -2.41
C GLU A 56 -7.76 -4.20 -2.48
N VAL A 57 -7.49 -3.42 -1.42
CA VAL A 57 -6.27 -2.60 -1.32
C VAL A 57 -5.02 -3.48 -1.47
N LYS A 58 -5.00 -4.62 -0.77
CA LYS A 58 -3.91 -5.59 -0.90
C LYS A 58 -3.75 -6.06 -2.35
N ARG A 59 -4.84 -6.39 -3.04
CA ARG A 59 -4.79 -6.80 -4.45
C ARG A 59 -4.20 -5.71 -5.34
N ILE A 60 -4.60 -4.45 -5.16
CA ILE A 60 -4.09 -3.28 -5.90
C ILE A 60 -2.58 -3.13 -5.68
N VAL A 61 -2.14 -3.17 -4.42
CA VAL A 61 -0.72 -3.04 -4.06
C VAL A 61 0.11 -4.18 -4.67
N LEU A 62 -0.36 -5.43 -4.60
CA LEU A 62 0.35 -6.56 -5.17
C LEU A 62 0.40 -6.53 -6.70
N ALA A 63 -0.66 -6.03 -7.36
CA ALA A 63 -0.66 -5.81 -8.79
C ALA A 63 0.41 -4.77 -9.19
N TYR A 64 0.47 -3.64 -8.47
CA TYR A 64 1.48 -2.60 -8.68
C TYR A 64 2.90 -3.14 -8.52
N LEU A 65 3.19 -3.80 -7.39
CA LEU A 65 4.52 -4.35 -7.10
C LEU A 65 4.94 -5.43 -8.11
N THR A 66 3.98 -6.15 -8.68
CA THR A 66 4.24 -7.14 -9.73
C THR A 66 4.55 -6.45 -11.06
N ARG A 67 3.81 -5.38 -11.40
CA ARG A 67 3.94 -4.63 -12.65
C ARG A 67 5.24 -3.82 -12.74
N TYR A 68 5.72 -3.25 -11.64
CA TYR A 68 6.88 -2.36 -11.60
C TYR A 68 8.04 -2.94 -10.76
N PRO A 69 8.78 -3.94 -11.28
CA PRO A 69 9.83 -4.65 -10.54
C PRO A 69 11.01 -3.77 -10.12
N ASP A 70 11.35 -2.80 -10.96
CA ASP A 70 12.42 -1.81 -10.80
C ASP A 70 12.20 -0.89 -9.59
N GLN A 71 10.95 -0.61 -9.25
CA GLN A 71 10.60 0.29 -8.14
C GLN A 71 10.55 -0.39 -6.77
N ARG A 72 10.61 -1.72 -6.71
CA ARG A 72 10.39 -2.48 -5.46
C ARG A 72 11.44 -2.27 -4.36
N GLN A 73 12.54 -1.61 -4.66
CA GLN A 73 13.55 -1.25 -3.64
C GLN A 73 13.13 -0.05 -2.78
N ALA A 74 12.12 0.72 -3.22
CA ALA A 74 11.60 1.83 -2.44
C ALA A 74 10.85 1.35 -1.17
N PRO A 75 10.67 2.24 -0.17
CA PRO A 75 9.89 1.94 1.04
C PRO A 75 8.48 1.48 0.69
N ALA A 76 8.04 0.37 1.30
CA ALA A 76 6.75 -0.23 0.98
C ALA A 76 5.56 0.70 1.26
N SER A 77 5.63 1.55 2.28
CA SER A 77 4.57 2.52 2.60
C SER A 77 4.38 3.56 1.48
N VAL A 78 5.47 4.01 0.86
CA VAL A 78 5.43 4.91 -0.30
C VAL A 78 4.78 4.20 -1.48
N LEU A 79 5.18 2.95 -1.75
CA LEU A 79 4.62 2.17 -2.86
C LEU A 79 3.13 1.84 -2.66
N VAL A 80 2.66 1.65 -1.43
CA VAL A 80 1.22 1.56 -1.11
C VAL A 80 0.48 2.83 -1.54
N SER A 81 1.04 4.01 -1.21
CA SER A 81 0.46 5.30 -1.61
C SER A 81 0.41 5.46 -3.13
N VAL A 82 1.51 5.15 -3.83
CA VAL A 82 1.60 5.28 -5.28
C VAL A 82 0.62 4.33 -5.97
N ALA A 83 0.54 3.08 -5.54
CA ALA A 83 -0.40 2.10 -6.09
C ALA A 83 -1.87 2.57 -5.96
N LEU A 84 -2.23 3.13 -4.80
CA LEU A 84 -3.58 3.66 -4.59
C LEU A 84 -3.84 4.95 -5.37
N ASN A 85 -2.85 5.81 -5.56
CA ASN A 85 -2.99 7.01 -6.39
C ASN A 85 -3.09 6.68 -7.89
N GLU A 86 -2.46 5.59 -8.35
CA GLU A 86 -2.65 5.08 -9.71
C GLU A 86 -4.07 4.53 -9.90
N GLN A 87 -4.60 3.82 -8.90
CA GLN A 87 -5.96 3.26 -8.95
C GLN A 87 -7.07 4.31 -8.76
N TYR A 88 -6.82 5.32 -7.94
CA TYR A 88 -7.77 6.39 -7.59
C TYR A 88 -7.14 7.76 -7.84
N PRO A 89 -6.90 8.13 -9.11
CA PRO A 89 -6.31 9.41 -9.45
C PRO A 89 -7.25 10.55 -9.05
N CYS A 90 -6.68 11.63 -8.52
CA CYS A 90 -7.41 12.89 -8.43
C CYS A 90 -7.48 13.53 -9.82
N GLU A 91 -8.69 13.83 -10.28
CA GLU A 91 -8.88 14.66 -11.46
C GLU A 91 -8.27 16.06 -11.19
N LYS A 92 -7.69 16.66 -12.24
CA LYS A 92 -7.03 17.96 -12.16
C LYS A 92 -8.04 19.10 -12.22
#